data_AF-A0A5Q4ESA7-F1
#
_entry.id   AF-A0A5Q4ESA7-F1
#
_cell.length_a   1.000
_cell.length_b   1.000
_cell.length_c   1.000
_cell.angle_alpha   90.00
_cell.angle_beta   90.00
_cell.angle_gamma   90.00
#
_symmetry.space_group_name_H-M   'P 1'
#
loop_
_entity.id
_entity.type
_entity.pdbx_description
1 polymer ?
#
loop_
_entity_poly.entity_id
_entity_poly.type
_entity_poly.pdbx_seq_one_letter_code
_entity_poly.pdbx_strand_id
1 'polypeptide(L)'
;MIRRGVTFLEVVLAVALLAMLFTTIVSAYGAIRSMGVREQERLSATEVAHRIIMIYAHEGPDKVPGENEFVEYGPDLYRFRLSEESLIEEPGGREGLSIRRAVPFSGLSANRRIEARLVQITVEVFPEQTGRIPSTAEPLASVSRIFNPLDTSTQTDDVLLQHILRQLGEDFQMPVPPQP
;
A
#
# COMPACT_ATOMS: atom_id res chain seq x y z
N MET A 1 29.33 69.50 8.28
CA MET A 1 28.70 68.28 7.75
C MET A 1 29.76 67.19 7.65
N ILE A 2 29.80 66.27 8.61
CA ILE A 2 30.73 65.12 8.56
C ILE A 2 30.05 64.05 7.71
N ARG A 3 30.50 63.86 6.45
CA ARG A 3 30.13 62.67 5.66
C ARG A 3 30.80 61.48 6.32
N ARG A 4 30.04 60.63 7.00
CA ARG A 4 30.50 59.31 7.44
C ARG A 4 30.68 58.46 6.19
N GLY A 5 31.92 58.28 5.75
CA GLY A 5 32.24 57.31 4.69
C GLY A 5 32.00 55.90 5.21
N VAL A 6 31.39 55.05 4.38
CA VAL A 6 31.24 53.62 4.66
C VAL A 6 32.63 53.06 4.96
N THR A 7 32.80 52.47 6.14
CA THR A 7 34.11 51.94 6.52
C THR A 7 34.36 50.61 5.82
N PHE A 8 35.61 50.29 5.49
CA PHE A 8 35.95 48.99 4.89
C PHE A 8 35.40 47.80 5.71
N LEU A 9 35.46 47.91 7.05
CA LEU A 9 34.93 46.91 7.97
C LEU A 9 33.41 46.73 7.84
N GLU A 10 32.66 47.80 7.61
CA GLU A 10 31.22 47.75 7.38
C GLU A 10 30.88 46.99 6.08
N VAL A 11 31.65 47.21 5.01
CA VAL A 11 31.46 46.48 3.75
C VAL A 11 31.75 44.99 3.93
N VAL A 12 32.87 44.64 4.58
CA VAL A 12 33.23 43.23 4.83
C VAL A 12 32.18 42.53 5.68
N LEU A 13 31.69 43.20 6.73
CA LEU A 13 30.65 42.65 7.59
C LEU A 13 29.31 42.48 6.85
N ALA A 14 28.92 43.46 6.01
CA ALA A 14 27.72 43.34 5.18
C ALA A 14 27.82 42.18 4.19
N VAL A 15 28.97 42.00 3.53
CA VAL A 15 29.21 40.88 2.60
C VAL A 15 29.21 39.54 3.35
N ALA A 16 29.82 39.46 4.52
CA ALA A 16 29.81 38.26 5.34
C ALA A 16 28.38 37.86 5.77
N LEU A 17 27.58 38.82 6.23
CA LEU A 17 26.17 38.58 6.58
C LEU A 17 25.34 38.17 5.37
N LEU A 18 25.56 38.81 4.23
CA LEU A 18 24.88 38.46 2.98
C LEU A 18 25.23 37.03 2.53
N ALA A 19 26.50 36.64 2.63
CA ALA A 19 26.94 35.29 2.31
C ALA A 19 26.28 34.25 3.23
N MET A 20 26.22 34.50 4.55
CA MET A 20 25.55 33.61 5.50
C MET A 20 24.04 33.48 5.22
N LEU A 21 23.38 34.60 4.89
CA LEU A 21 21.97 34.60 4.53
C LEU A 21 21.73 33.79 3.25
N PHE A 22 22.58 33.97 2.24
CA PHE A 22 22.50 33.22 0.99
C PHE A 22 22.67 31.71 1.21
N THR A 23 23.67 31.29 2.00
CA THR A 23 23.88 29.86 2.31
C THR A 23 22.68 29.26 3.04
N THR A 24 22.02 30.03 3.91
CA THR A 24 20.84 29.58 4.64
C THR A 24 19.66 29.35 3.69
N ILE A 25 19.41 30.28 2.77
CA ILE A 25 18.32 30.18 1.79
C ILE A 25 18.54 29.00 0.85
N VAL A 26 19.76 28.82 0.32
CA VAL A 26 20.08 27.72 -0.58
C VAL A 26 19.92 26.37 0.12
N SER A 27 20.36 26.27 1.37
CA SER A 27 20.21 25.05 2.18
C SER A 27 18.73 24.73 2.45
N ALA A 28 17.94 25.74 2.81
CA ALA A 28 16.51 25.59 3.02
C ALA A 28 15.78 25.15 1.75
N TYR A 29 16.13 25.72 0.59
CA TYR A 29 15.56 25.32 -0.69
C TYR A 29 15.88 23.87 -1.06
N GLY A 30 17.12 23.43 -0.84
CA GLY A 30 17.52 22.02 -1.04
C GLY A 30 16.73 21.07 -0.13
N ALA A 31 16.51 21.45 1.13
CA ALA A 31 15.71 20.67 2.08
C ALA A 31 14.25 20.54 1.61
N ILE A 32 13.60 21.66 1.25
CA ILE A 32 12.21 21.66 0.77
C ILE A 32 12.06 20.79 -0.49
N ARG A 33 13.00 20.91 -1.44
CA ARG A 33 12.98 20.11 -2.66
C ARG A 33 13.11 18.62 -2.39
N SER A 34 14.03 18.23 -1.51
CA SER A 34 14.21 16.81 -1.16
C SER A 34 13.02 16.22 -0.40
N MET A 35 12.37 17.02 0.45
CA MET A 35 11.10 16.64 1.08
C MET A 35 9.99 16.46 0.04
N GLY A 36 9.88 17.37 -0.93
CA GLY A 36 8.88 17.29 -1.99
C GLY A 36 9.00 16.03 -2.85
N VAL A 37 10.23 15.64 -3.20
CA VAL A 37 10.46 14.40 -3.98
C VAL A 37 10.02 13.17 -3.18
N ARG A 38 10.38 13.07 -1.90
CA ARG A 38 9.99 11.94 -1.05
C ARG A 38 8.48 11.84 -0.86
N GLU A 39 7.80 12.98 -0.72
CA GLU A 39 6.35 13.00 -0.59
C GLU A 39 5.66 12.59 -1.90
N GLN A 40 6.19 13.04 -3.04
CA GLN A 40 5.72 12.62 -4.35
C GLN A 40 5.88 11.10 -4.55
N GLU A 41 7.04 10.53 -4.18
CA GLU A 41 7.27 9.08 -4.25
C GLU A 41 6.29 8.29 -3.37
N ARG A 42 6.01 8.78 -2.15
CA ARG A 42 5.03 8.17 -1.25
C ARG A 42 3.61 8.25 -1.78
N LEU A 43 3.23 9.38 -2.37
CA LEU A 43 1.92 9.55 -2.99
C LEU A 43 1.74 8.57 -4.15
N SER A 44 2.72 8.49 -5.05
CA SER A 44 2.71 7.57 -6.19
C SER A 44 2.67 6.10 -5.73
N ALA A 45 3.45 5.73 -4.70
CA ALA A 45 3.38 4.40 -4.10
C ALA A 45 1.98 4.11 -3.49
N THR A 46 1.35 5.10 -2.85
CA THR A 46 0.00 4.97 -2.28
C THR A 46 -1.05 4.78 -3.38
N GLU A 47 -0.93 5.50 -4.50
CA GLU A 47 -1.82 5.36 -5.65
C GLU A 47 -1.68 3.99 -6.31
N VAL A 48 -0.45 3.48 -6.43
CA VAL A 48 -0.18 2.11 -6.89
C VAL A 48 -0.85 1.08 -5.96
N ALA A 49 -0.68 1.22 -4.64
CA ALA A 49 -1.31 0.34 -3.67
C ALA A 49 -2.84 0.34 -3.82
N HIS A 50 -3.44 1.52 -3.99
CA HIS A 50 -4.87 1.66 -4.20
C HIS A 50 -5.34 0.99 -5.50
N ARG A 51 -4.62 1.18 -6.61
CA ARG A 51 -4.94 0.52 -7.88
C ARG A 51 -4.91 -1.00 -7.78
N ILE A 52 -3.90 -1.56 -7.09
CA ILE A 52 -3.80 -3.01 -6.87
C ILE A 52 -5.01 -3.52 -6.08
N ILE A 53 -5.40 -2.82 -5.01
CA ILE A 53 -6.60 -3.18 -4.23
C ILE A 53 -7.86 -3.14 -5.10
N MET A 54 -7.98 -2.13 -5.97
CA MET A 54 -9.14 -1.99 -6.86
C MET A 54 -9.19 -3.10 -7.93
N ILE A 55 -8.06 -3.43 -8.54
CA ILE A 55 -7.95 -4.56 -9.49
C ILE A 55 -8.34 -5.86 -8.80
N TYR A 56 -7.79 -6.10 -7.60
CA TYR A 56 -8.15 -7.28 -6.81
C TYR A 56 -9.65 -7.37 -6.57
N ALA A 57 -10.27 -6.27 -6.12
CA ALA A 57 -11.67 -6.25 -5.71
C ALA A 57 -12.67 -6.33 -6.87
N HIS A 58 -12.31 -5.79 -8.05
CA HIS A 58 -13.21 -5.67 -9.20
C HIS A 58 -12.93 -6.64 -10.34
N GLU A 59 -11.69 -7.08 -10.51
CA GLU A 59 -11.31 -7.98 -11.60
C GLU A 59 -10.89 -9.36 -11.08
N GLY A 60 -10.70 -9.50 -9.76
CA GLY A 60 -10.33 -10.74 -9.10
C GLY A 60 -8.82 -10.89 -8.88
N PRO A 61 -8.43 -11.89 -8.08
CA PRO A 61 -7.04 -12.10 -7.69
C PRO A 61 -6.13 -12.49 -8.86
N ASP A 62 -6.65 -13.17 -9.88
CA ASP A 62 -5.88 -13.68 -11.02
C ASP A 62 -5.44 -12.57 -11.98
N LYS A 63 -6.00 -11.37 -11.83
CA LYS A 63 -5.67 -10.17 -12.61
C LYS A 63 -4.64 -9.27 -11.93
N VAL A 64 -4.35 -9.53 -10.66
CA VAL A 64 -3.31 -8.80 -9.94
C VAL A 64 -1.94 -9.25 -10.46
N PRO A 65 -1.02 -8.33 -10.79
CA PRO A 65 0.33 -8.69 -11.21
C PRO A 65 1.02 -9.58 -10.17
N GLY A 66 1.96 -10.44 -10.60
CA GLY A 66 2.70 -11.25 -9.64
C GLY A 66 3.56 -10.37 -8.71
N GLU A 67 3.82 -10.79 -7.47
CA GLU A 67 4.66 -10.01 -6.51
C GLU A 67 6.10 -9.75 -7.01
N ASN A 68 6.56 -10.52 -8.01
CA ASN A 68 7.87 -10.33 -8.63
C ASN A 68 7.84 -9.39 -9.85
N GLU A 69 6.66 -9.01 -10.32
CA GLU A 69 6.45 -8.11 -11.44
C GLU A 69 6.51 -6.66 -10.98
N PHE A 70 6.98 -5.80 -11.88
CA PHE A 70 7.00 -4.38 -11.64
C PHE A 70 5.68 -3.76 -12.08
N VAL A 71 5.18 -2.82 -11.29
CA VAL A 71 4.04 -1.98 -11.63
C VAL A 71 4.58 -0.62 -12.04
N GLU A 72 4.36 -0.25 -13.30
CA GLU A 72 4.77 1.04 -13.85
C GLU A 72 3.79 2.14 -13.40
N TYR A 73 4.32 3.25 -12.90
CA TYR A 73 3.53 4.42 -12.56
C TYR A 73 4.27 5.70 -12.95
N GLY A 74 3.92 6.26 -14.10
CA GLY A 74 4.62 7.42 -14.64
C GLY A 74 6.06 7.04 -15.03
N PRO A 75 7.09 7.75 -14.55
CA PRO A 75 8.48 7.41 -14.82
C PRO A 75 9.04 6.33 -13.87
N ASP A 76 8.30 5.97 -12.82
CA ASP A 76 8.80 5.15 -11.71
C ASP A 76 8.27 3.71 -11.80
N LEU A 77 9.08 2.78 -11.29
CA LEU A 77 8.76 1.36 -11.18
C LEU A 77 8.59 0.98 -9.71
N TYR A 78 7.52 0.25 -9.42
CA TYR A 78 7.21 -0.19 -8.07
C TYR A 78 7.10 -1.70 -7.99
N ARG A 79 7.43 -2.23 -6.82
CA ARG A 79 7.10 -3.62 -6.44
C ARG A 79 6.09 -3.59 -5.31
N PHE A 80 5.36 -4.67 -5.13
CA PHE A 80 4.42 -4.76 -4.04
C PHE A 80 4.39 -6.16 -3.42
N ARG A 81 3.85 -6.20 -2.21
CA ARG A 81 3.48 -7.43 -1.51
C ARG A 81 2.01 -7.33 -1.15
N LEU A 82 1.26 -8.39 -1.43
CA LEU A 82 -0.16 -8.46 -1.11
C LEU A 82 -0.37 -9.50 -0.03
N SER A 83 -0.89 -9.08 1.12
CA SER A 83 -1.30 -9.99 2.19
C SER A 83 -2.81 -9.97 2.38
N GLU A 84 -3.35 -11.16 2.63
CA GLU A 84 -4.78 -11.36 2.82
C GLU A 84 -5.06 -12.05 4.15
N GLU A 85 -5.93 -11.42 4.92
CA GLU A 85 -6.32 -11.86 6.24
C GLU A 85 -7.85 -11.93 6.31
N SER A 86 -8.38 -13.06 6.77
CA SER A 86 -9.80 -13.19 7.07
C SER A 86 -10.08 -12.66 8.47
N LEU A 87 -11.14 -11.86 8.59
CA LEU A 87 -11.59 -11.34 9.88
C LEU A 87 -12.69 -12.25 10.43
N ILE A 88 -12.35 -13.03 11.45
CA ILE A 88 -13.28 -13.94 12.12
C ILE A 88 -13.82 -13.26 13.37
N GLU A 89 -15.14 -13.29 13.55
CA GLU A 89 -15.79 -12.87 14.79
C GLU A 89 -15.65 -13.97 15.85
N GLU A 90 -14.91 -13.69 16.90
CA GLU A 90 -14.88 -14.54 18.10
C GLU A 90 -15.88 -13.99 19.12
N PRO A 91 -16.72 -14.84 19.75
CA PRO A 91 -17.64 -14.41 20.78
C PRO A 91 -16.85 -13.89 21.99
N GLY A 92 -16.93 -12.59 22.25
CA GLY A 92 -16.29 -11.97 23.41
C GLY A 92 -16.95 -12.44 24.71
N GLY A 93 -16.14 -12.89 25.66
CA GLY A 93 -16.61 -13.48 26.93
C GLY A 93 -17.33 -12.51 27.88
N ARG A 94 -17.55 -11.26 27.51
CA ARG A 94 -18.30 -10.26 28.29
C ARG A 94 -19.16 -9.41 27.36
N GLU A 95 -20.48 -9.48 27.59
CA GLU A 95 -21.51 -8.55 27.08
C GLU A 95 -21.40 -8.18 25.59
N GLY A 96 -21.75 -9.12 24.70
CA GLY A 96 -22.22 -8.80 23.34
C GLY A 96 -21.22 -8.14 22.38
N LEU A 97 -19.97 -7.91 22.79
CA LEU A 97 -18.92 -7.36 21.94
C LEU A 97 -18.23 -8.52 21.21
N SER A 98 -18.45 -8.63 19.90
CA SER A 98 -17.64 -9.52 19.04
C SER A 98 -16.28 -8.88 18.79
N ILE A 99 -15.21 -9.65 19.05
CA ILE A 99 -13.85 -9.22 18.71
C ILE A 99 -13.51 -9.85 17.37
N ARG A 100 -13.08 -9.04 16.41
CA ARG A 100 -12.60 -9.51 15.11
C ARG A 100 -11.10 -9.72 15.17
N ARG A 101 -10.65 -10.94 14.89
CA ARG A 101 -9.22 -11.28 14.80
C ARG A 101 -8.87 -11.52 13.33
N ALA A 102 -7.78 -10.88 12.90
CA ALA A 102 -7.15 -11.16 11.61
C ALA A 102 -6.42 -12.50 11.68
N VAL A 103 -6.76 -13.40 10.77
CA VAL A 103 -6.11 -14.71 10.63
C VAL A 103 -5.69 -14.88 9.17
N PRO A 104 -4.45 -15.36 8.90
CA PRO A 104 -3.99 -15.57 7.53
C PRO A 104 -4.95 -16.48 6.75
N PHE A 105 -5.35 -16.05 5.55
CA PHE A 105 -6.33 -16.77 4.74
C PHE A 105 -5.92 -18.24 4.47
N SER A 106 -4.63 -18.47 4.20
CA SER A 106 -4.06 -19.78 3.89
C SER A 106 -4.15 -20.79 5.04
N GLY A 107 -4.25 -20.34 6.30
CA GLY A 107 -4.30 -21.20 7.48
C GLY A 107 -5.70 -21.63 7.91
N LEU A 108 -6.76 -21.13 7.25
CA LEU A 108 -8.14 -21.40 7.62
C LEU A 108 -8.75 -22.56 6.83
N SER A 109 -9.65 -23.33 7.46
CA SER A 109 -10.50 -24.30 6.77
C SER A 109 -11.58 -23.61 5.93
N ALA A 110 -12.08 -24.26 4.87
CA ALA A 110 -13.10 -23.70 3.97
C ALA A 110 -14.34 -23.20 4.75
N ASN A 111 -14.84 -23.98 5.71
CA ASN A 111 -15.98 -23.58 6.55
C ASN A 111 -15.71 -22.29 7.33
N ARG A 112 -14.51 -22.13 7.92
CA ARG A 112 -14.13 -20.91 8.65
C ARG A 112 -13.93 -19.71 7.72
N ARG A 113 -13.50 -19.93 6.47
CA ARG A 113 -13.39 -18.88 5.45
C ARG A 113 -14.75 -18.34 5.02
N ILE A 114 -15.75 -19.22 4.91
CA ILE A 114 -17.14 -18.82 4.60
C ILE A 114 -17.77 -18.07 5.78
N GLU A 115 -17.49 -18.49 7.02
CA GLU A 115 -17.92 -17.76 8.23
C GLU A 115 -17.29 -16.36 8.30
N ALA A 116 -16.06 -16.20 7.80
CA ALA A 116 -15.39 -14.92 7.69
C ALA A 116 -16.02 -14.07 6.58
N ARG A 117 -17.06 -13.31 6.95
CA ARG A 117 -17.75 -12.37 6.04
C ARG A 117 -16.89 -11.22 5.54
N LEU A 118 -15.73 -10.99 6.16
CA LEU A 118 -14.87 -9.86 5.86
C LEU A 118 -13.45 -10.34 5.62
N VAL A 119 -12.86 -9.78 4.58
CA VAL A 119 -11.47 -9.99 4.20
C VAL A 119 -10.77 -8.65 4.26
N GLN A 120 -9.61 -8.62 4.92
CA GLN A 120 -8.69 -7.51 4.92
C GLN A 120 -7.57 -7.81 3.92
N ILE A 121 -7.38 -6.90 2.98
CA ILE A 121 -6.23 -6.90 2.07
C ILE A 121 -5.30 -5.78 2.49
N THR A 122 -4.02 -6.09 2.59
CA THR A 122 -2.97 -5.10 2.80
C THR A 122 -2.01 -5.16 1.63
N VAL A 123 -1.79 -4.02 0.99
CA VAL A 123 -0.82 -3.86 -0.09
C VAL A 123 0.31 -2.96 0.40
N GLU A 124 1.50 -3.54 0.45
CA GLU A 124 2.75 -2.85 0.77
C GLU A 124 3.51 -2.57 -0.52
N VAL A 125 3.90 -1.32 -0.75
CA VAL A 125 4.60 -0.90 -1.98
C VAL A 125 6.04 -0.50 -1.67
N PHE A 126 6.96 -0.99 -2.49
CA PHE A 126 8.41 -0.81 -2.37
C PHE A 126 8.95 -0.12 -3.62
N PRO A 127 10.03 0.67 -3.50
CA PRO A 127 10.68 1.24 -4.67
C PRO A 127 11.31 0.14 -5.51
N GLU A 128 11.61 0.45 -6.77
CA GLU A 128 12.40 -0.43 -7.62
C GLU A 128 13.70 -0.83 -6.92
N GLN A 129 13.84 -2.12 -6.65
CA GLN A 129 15.09 -2.72 -6.19
C GLN A 129 15.43 -3.90 -7.10
N THR A 130 16.71 -4.04 -7.42
CA THR A 130 17.20 -5.16 -8.22
C THR A 130 17.05 -6.47 -7.42
N GLY A 131 16.05 -7.29 -7.76
CA GLY A 131 15.84 -8.61 -7.16
C GLY A 131 14.60 -8.72 -6.27
N ARG A 132 14.58 -9.71 -5.38
CA ARG A 132 13.44 -9.95 -4.48
C ARG A 132 13.39 -8.89 -3.38
N ILE A 133 12.17 -8.52 -2.98
CA ILE A 133 11.93 -7.61 -1.85
C ILE A 133 12.51 -8.26 -0.59
N PRO A 134 13.51 -7.63 0.08
CA PRO A 134 14.01 -8.13 1.35
C PRO A 134 12.90 -8.21 2.41
N SER A 135 12.95 -9.20 3.29
CA SER A 135 12.02 -9.30 4.42
C SER A 135 12.12 -8.13 5.40
N THR A 136 13.26 -7.43 5.40
CA THR A 136 13.53 -6.26 6.25
C THR A 136 13.32 -4.93 5.53
N ALA A 137 12.83 -4.93 4.29
CA ALA A 137 12.59 -3.69 3.55
C ALA A 137 11.41 -2.93 4.16
N GLU A 138 11.57 -1.61 4.32
CA GLU A 138 10.49 -0.72 4.74
C GLU A 138 9.67 -0.31 3.51
N PRO A 139 8.33 -0.46 3.53
CA PRO A 139 7.50 -0.04 2.42
C PRO A 139 7.42 1.49 2.34
N LEU A 140 7.36 2.04 1.13
CA LEU A 140 7.08 3.47 0.90
C LEU A 140 5.67 3.84 1.32
N ALA A 141 4.73 2.92 1.06
CA ALA A 141 3.33 3.05 1.42
C ALA A 141 2.75 1.67 1.77
N SER A 142 1.84 1.65 2.73
CA SER A 142 1.04 0.49 3.07
C SER A 142 -0.41 0.92 3.18
N VAL A 143 -1.28 0.28 2.39
CA VAL A 143 -2.71 0.56 2.37
C VAL A 143 -3.45 -0.72 2.69
N SER A 144 -4.35 -0.67 3.66
CA SER A 144 -5.23 -1.78 4.00
C SER A 144 -6.69 -1.43 3.71
N ARG A 145 -7.44 -2.40 3.18
CA ARG A 145 -8.88 -2.26 2.94
C ARG A 145 -9.60 -3.52 3.38
N ILE A 146 -10.71 -3.31 4.09
CA ILE A 146 -11.63 -4.37 4.49
C ILE A 146 -12.82 -4.31 3.53
N PHE A 147 -13.20 -5.46 2.97
CA PHE A 147 -14.41 -5.59 2.17
C PHE A 147 -15.07 -6.95 2.40
N ASN A 148 -16.33 -7.04 1.97
CA ASN A 148 -17.09 -8.28 2.00
C ASN A 148 -17.06 -8.90 0.60
N PRO A 149 -16.39 -10.06 0.40
CA PRO A 149 -16.31 -10.70 -0.90
C PRO A 149 -17.65 -11.31 -1.36
N LEU A 150 -18.67 -11.36 -0.50
CA LEU A 150 -20.00 -11.87 -0.81
C LEU A 150 -21.01 -10.76 -1.11
N ASP A 151 -20.56 -9.50 -1.17
CA ASP A 151 -21.44 -8.36 -1.47
C ASP A 151 -21.65 -8.22 -2.99
N THR A 152 -22.80 -8.71 -3.45
CA THR A 152 -23.22 -8.67 -4.86
C THR A 152 -23.49 -7.27 -5.40
N SER A 153 -23.54 -6.24 -4.55
CA SER A 153 -23.83 -4.87 -4.99
C SER A 153 -22.64 -4.19 -5.67
N THR A 154 -21.42 -4.72 -5.51
CA THR A 154 -20.17 -4.09 -5.97
C THR A 154 -19.35 -4.94 -6.94
N GLN A 155 -19.73 -6.21 -7.15
CA GLN A 155 -18.96 -7.17 -7.94
C GLN A 155 -19.79 -7.75 -9.09
N THR A 156 -19.10 -8.02 -10.21
CA THR A 156 -19.65 -8.81 -11.32
C THR A 156 -19.78 -10.26 -10.88
N ASP A 157 -20.81 -10.96 -11.37
CA ASP A 157 -21.11 -12.36 -11.02
C ASP A 157 -19.89 -13.29 -11.15
N ASP A 158 -19.02 -13.05 -12.15
CA ASP A 158 -17.79 -13.83 -12.36
C ASP A 158 -16.78 -13.68 -11.22
N VAL A 159 -16.63 -12.47 -10.67
CA VAL A 159 -15.69 -12.15 -9.58
C VAL A 159 -16.21 -12.74 -8.27
N LEU A 160 -17.52 -12.65 -8.06
CA LEU A 160 -18.19 -13.31 -6.93
C LEU A 160 -17.97 -14.83 -6.98
N LEU A 161 -18.17 -15.45 -8.15
CA LEU A 161 -17.94 -16.88 -8.34
C LEU A 161 -16.48 -17.27 -8.06
N GLN A 162 -15.52 -16.47 -8.54
CA GLN A 162 -14.10 -16.70 -8.23
C GLN A 162 -13.82 -16.62 -6.73
N HIS A 163 -14.36 -15.62 -6.03
CA HIS A 163 -14.22 -15.51 -4.58
C HIS A 163 -14.86 -16.68 -3.83
N ILE A 164 -16.07 -17.10 -4.23
CA ILE A 164 -16.77 -18.23 -3.63
C ILE A 164 -15.99 -19.53 -3.87
N LEU A 165 -15.56 -19.80 -5.10
CA LEU A 165 -14.77 -20.99 -5.43
C LEU A 165 -13.45 -21.01 -4.66
N ARG A 166 -12.80 -19.85 -4.54
CA ARG A 166 -11.56 -19.71 -3.78
C ARG A 166 -11.76 -19.85 -2.26
N GLN A 167 -12.90 -19.41 -1.72
CA GLN A 167 -13.27 -19.65 -0.33
C GLN A 167 -13.60 -21.12 -0.06
N LEU A 168 -14.20 -21.81 -1.03
CA LEU A 168 -14.52 -23.23 -0.96
C LEU A 168 -13.28 -24.14 -1.13
N GLY A 169 -12.23 -23.66 -1.80
CA GLY A 169 -11.00 -24.43 -2.06
C GLY A 169 -11.16 -25.51 -3.14
N GLU A 170 -10.06 -26.12 -3.56
CA GLU A 170 -10.00 -27.18 -4.61
C GLU A 170 -10.76 -28.49 -4.26
N ASP A 171 -11.46 -28.57 -3.13
CA ASP A 171 -12.19 -29.77 -2.70
C ASP A 171 -13.53 -29.98 -3.43
N PHE A 172 -13.94 -29.07 -4.33
CA PHE A 172 -15.12 -29.27 -5.16
C PHE A 172 -14.80 -30.13 -6.39
N GLN A 173 -14.55 -31.42 -6.18
CA GLN A 173 -14.68 -32.40 -7.27
C GLN A 173 -16.16 -32.43 -7.69
N MET A 174 -16.45 -31.94 -8.90
CA MET A 174 -17.77 -32.19 -9.49
C MET A 174 -18.01 -33.71 -9.51
N PRO A 175 -19.18 -34.21 -9.08
CA PRO A 175 -19.51 -35.60 -9.23
C PRO A 175 -19.40 -35.94 -10.72
N VAL A 176 -18.43 -36.78 -11.07
CA VAL A 176 -18.28 -37.30 -12.42
C VAL A 176 -19.58 -38.07 -12.73
N PRO A 177 -20.37 -37.64 -13.72
CA PRO A 177 -21.58 -38.38 -14.07
C PRO A 177 -21.20 -39.81 -14.45
N PRO A 178 -22.00 -40.82 -14.04
CA PRO A 178 -21.72 -42.21 -14.40
C PRO A 178 -21.61 -42.29 -15.92
N GLN A 179 -20.45 -42.75 -16.42
CA GLN A 179 -20.29 -43.00 -17.84
C GLN A 179 -21.27 -44.11 -18.24
N PRO A 180 -22.00 -43.93 -19.36
CA PRO A 180 -22.94 -44.93 -19.87
C PRO A 180 -22.25 -46.22 -20.33
#